data_AF-A0AA43UM59-F1
#
_entry.id   AF-A0AA43UM59-F1
#
_cell.length_a   1.000
_cell.length_b   1.000
_cell.length_c   1.000
_cell.angle_alpha   90.00
_cell.angle_beta   90.00
_cell.angle_gamma   90.00
#
_symmetry.space_group_name_H-M   'P 1'
#
loop_
_entity.id
_entity.type
_entity.pdbx_description
1 polymer ?
#
loop_
_entity_poly.entity_id
_entity_poly.type
_entity_poly.pdbx_seq_one_letter_code
_entity_poly.pdbx_strand_id
1 'polypeptide(L)'
;MPDHGDILVLGSGCRSCEALLENTQEAVRRTGSGLTVGYVTDVRAIAGFGVMRTPALVFGREVVSVGRVLSADEVAEIMGKHGLVGA
;
A
#
# COMPACT_ATOMS: atom_id res chain seq x y z
N MET A 1 13.10 -5.81 14.58
CA MET A 1 12.02 -6.19 13.64
C MET A 1 11.18 -4.95 13.49
N PRO A 2 10.91 -4.42 12.28
CA PRO A 2 10.15 -3.18 12.19
C PRO A 2 8.73 -3.42 12.69
N ASP A 3 8.38 -2.67 13.72
CA ASP A 3 7.09 -2.59 14.37
C ASP A 3 6.04 -2.00 13.41
N HIS A 4 4.99 -2.78 13.18
CA HIS A 4 3.61 -2.34 13.07
C HIS A 4 3.36 -1.04 12.30
N GLY A 5 3.61 -1.05 10.99
CA GLY A 5 3.12 0.01 10.12
C GLY A 5 3.22 -0.24 8.61
N ASP A 6 3.39 -1.48 8.17
CA ASP A 6 3.88 -1.78 6.83
C ASP A 6 2.79 -1.68 5.75
N ILE A 7 2.69 -0.52 5.10
CA ILE A 7 2.08 -0.49 3.76
C ILE A 7 3.11 -0.94 2.76
N LEU A 8 2.76 -1.93 1.94
CA LEU A 8 3.58 -2.40 0.84
C LEU A 8 2.90 -2.08 -0.48
N VAL A 9 3.59 -1.31 -1.31
CA VAL A 9 3.18 -1.05 -2.67
C VAL A 9 3.86 -2.10 -3.56
N LEU A 10 3.06 -2.96 -4.17
CA LEU A 10 3.49 -4.03 -5.06
C LEU A 10 3.39 -3.56 -6.51
N GLY A 11 4.51 -3.38 -7.20
CA GLY A 11 4.48 -2.83 -8.55
C GLY A 11 5.70 -3.19 -9.38
N SER A 12 5.51 -3.46 -10.66
CA SER A 12 6.59 -3.83 -11.59
C SER A 12 7.49 -2.65 -12.01
N GLY A 13 7.44 -1.49 -11.34
CA GLY A 13 8.26 -0.33 -11.70
C GLY A 13 7.69 0.56 -12.81
N CYS A 14 6.39 0.49 -13.13
CA CYS A 14 5.79 1.41 -14.10
C CYS A 14 5.46 2.77 -13.46
N ARG A 15 5.30 3.81 -14.29
CA ARG A 15 4.96 5.19 -13.87
C ARG A 15 3.75 5.27 -12.93
N SER A 16 2.77 4.39 -13.13
CA SER A 16 1.58 4.25 -12.28
C SER A 16 1.89 3.70 -10.88
N CYS A 17 2.91 2.84 -10.75
CA CYS A 17 3.35 2.28 -9.46
C CYS A 17 4.09 3.33 -8.64
N GLU A 18 4.95 4.14 -9.28
CA GLU A 18 5.62 5.27 -8.62
C GLU A 18 4.62 6.31 -8.13
N ALA A 19 3.63 6.67 -8.94
CA ALA A 19 2.56 7.58 -8.52
C ALA A 19 1.80 7.04 -7.29
N LEU A 20 1.51 5.73 -7.26
CA LEU A 20 0.88 5.10 -6.10
C LEU A 20 1.76 5.17 -4.85
N LEU A 21 3.06 4.96 -5.00
CA LEU A 21 4.03 5.02 -3.91
C LEU A 21 4.11 6.43 -3.31
N GLU A 22 4.25 7.47 -4.15
CA GLU A 22 4.27 8.87 -3.72
C GLU A 22 2.97 9.24 -3.00
N ASN A 23 1.82 8.91 -3.57
CA ASN A 23 0.51 9.15 -2.97
C ASN A 23 0.39 8.48 -1.60
N THR A 24 0.92 7.27 -1.47
CA THR A 24 0.88 6.50 -0.22
C THR A 24 1.78 7.15 0.84
N GLN A 25 2.99 7.58 0.46
CA GLN A 25 3.89 8.28 1.36
C GLN A 25 3.29 9.62 1.84
N GLU A 26 2.71 10.39 0.94
CA GLU A 26 1.98 11.62 1.24
C GLU A 26 0.82 11.34 2.22
N ALA A 27 0.00 10.32 1.97
CA ALA A 27 -1.10 9.92 2.83
C ALA A 27 -0.62 9.54 4.24
N VAL A 28 0.40 8.69 4.36
CA VAL A 28 1.00 8.31 5.65
C VAL A 28 1.47 9.55 6.42
N ARG A 29 2.16 10.48 5.74
CA ARG A 29 2.67 11.72 6.34
C ARG A 29 1.54 12.62 6.82
N ARG A 30 0.43 12.70 6.07
CA ARG A 30 -0.77 13.48 6.43
C ARG A 30 -1.53 12.89 7.60
N THR A 31 -1.73 11.58 7.62
CA THR A 31 -2.48 10.90 8.68
C THR A 31 -1.66 10.80 9.98
N GLY A 32 -0.34 10.96 9.90
CA GLY A 32 0.55 10.99 11.07
C GLY A 32 0.63 9.65 11.80
N SER A 33 0.20 8.56 11.17
CA SER A 33 -0.01 7.25 11.79
C SER A 33 1.28 6.47 12.07
N GLY A 34 2.46 7.03 11.75
CA GLY A 34 3.74 6.34 11.94
C GLY A 34 3.92 5.09 11.05
N LEU A 35 3.05 4.91 10.05
CA LEU A 35 3.13 3.80 9.10
C LEU A 35 4.38 3.93 8.23
N THR A 36 4.94 2.81 7.80
CA THR A 36 6.10 2.75 6.90
C THR A 36 5.65 2.29 5.53
N VAL A 37 6.07 2.99 4.48
CA VAL A 37 5.75 2.62 3.09
C VAL A 37 6.92 1.86 2.48
N GLY A 38 6.74 0.56 2.26
CA GLY A 38 7.66 -0.29 1.52
C GLY A 38 7.24 -0.41 0.06
N TYR A 39 8.21 -0.49 -0.85
CA TYR A 39 7.96 -0.74 -2.27
C TYR A 39 8.54 -2.09 -2.66
N VAL A 40 7.68 -2.97 -3.15
CA VAL A 40 8.02 -4.34 -3.54
C VAL A 40 7.87 -4.44 -5.05
N THR A 41 9.01 -4.52 -5.73
CA THR A 41 9.10 -4.71 -7.18
C THR A 41 9.32 -6.16 -7.58
N ASP A 42 9.50 -7.05 -6.60
CA ASP A 42 9.81 -8.44 -6.84
C ASP A 42 8.56 -9.24 -7.21
N VAL A 43 8.53 -9.71 -8.45
CA VAL A 43 7.42 -10.52 -8.99
C VAL A 43 7.16 -11.80 -8.20
N ARG A 44 8.17 -12.39 -7.56
CA ARG A 44 7.99 -13.60 -6.73
C ARG A 44 7.29 -13.24 -5.43
N ALA A 45 7.66 -12.12 -4.81
CA ALA A 45 6.98 -11.62 -3.62
C ALA A 45 5.51 -11.32 -3.93
N ILE A 46 5.24 -10.63 -5.04
CA ILE A 46 3.88 -10.31 -5.52
C ILE A 46 3.04 -11.58 -5.70
N ALA A 47 3.59 -12.60 -6.36
CA ALA A 47 2.92 -13.89 -6.52
C ALA A 47 2.66 -14.58 -5.17
N GLY A 48 3.59 -14.45 -4.21
CA GLY A 48 3.44 -14.94 -2.85
C GLY A 48 2.32 -14.26 -2.05
N PHE A 49 2.01 -13.00 -2.36
CA PHE A 49 0.85 -12.28 -1.82
C PHE A 49 -0.47 -12.64 -2.52
N GLY A 50 -0.46 -13.48 -3.56
CA GLY A 50 -1.66 -13.84 -4.31
C GLY A 50 -2.19 -12.73 -5.22
N VAL A 51 -1.38 -11.70 -5.47
CA VAL A 51 -1.75 -10.59 -6.35
C VAL A 51 -1.59 -11.03 -7.81
N MET A 52 -2.71 -11.16 -8.51
CA MET A 52 -2.71 -11.51 -9.94
C MET A 52 -2.48 -10.30 -10.86
N ARG A 53 -2.73 -9.07 -10.37
CA ARG A 53 -2.60 -7.83 -11.14
C ARG A 53 -1.94 -6.73 -10.33
N THR A 54 -0.84 -6.18 -10.86
CA THR A 54 -0.15 -5.00 -10.35
C THR A 54 -0.55 -3.74 -11.12
N PRO A 55 -0.50 -2.54 -10.51
CA PRO A 55 -0.02 -2.24 -9.15
C PRO A 55 -1.00 -2.69 -8.06
N ALA A 56 -0.50 -3.12 -6.91
CA ALA A 56 -1.30 -3.49 -5.75
C ALA A 56 -0.81 -2.78 -4.48
N LEU A 57 -1.72 -2.54 -3.55
CA LEU A 57 -1.46 -1.94 -2.25
C LEU A 57 -1.81 -2.96 -1.18
N VAL A 58 -0.86 -3.24 -0.30
CA VAL A 58 -1.02 -4.11 0.86
C VAL A 58 -0.91 -3.25 2.10
N PHE A 59 -1.83 -3.42 3.02
CA PHE A 59 -1.81 -2.79 4.33
C PHE A 59 -1.56 -3.86 5.39
N GLY A 60 -0.37 -3.85 5.99
CA GLY A 60 0.10 -4.85 6.94
C GLY A 60 0.25 -6.24 6.32
N ARG A 61 -0.86 -6.98 6.22
CA ARG A 61 -0.93 -8.32 5.61
C ARG A 61 -2.12 -8.51 4.69
N GLU A 62 -2.94 -7.48 4.50
CA GLU A 62 -4.15 -7.53 3.71
C GLU A 62 -3.99 -6.72 2.43
N VAL A 63 -4.39 -7.30 1.30
CA VAL A 63 -4.38 -6.60 0.03
C VAL A 63 -5.62 -5.71 -0.04
N VAL A 64 -5.43 -4.41 0.11
CA VAL A 64 -6.53 -3.44 0.10
C VAL A 64 -6.86 -2.94 -1.31
N SER A 65 -5.93 -3.09 -2.27
CA SER A 65 -6.17 -2.72 -3.66
C SER A 65 -5.28 -3.49 -4.64
N VAL A 66 -5.80 -3.79 -5.83
CA VAL A 66 -5.09 -4.45 -6.93
C VAL A 66 -5.48 -3.85 -8.28
N GLY A 67 -4.51 -3.69 -9.17
CA GLY A 67 -4.68 -3.17 -10.53
C GLY A 67 -5.08 -1.69 -10.62
N ARG A 68 -4.94 -0.89 -9.56
CA ARG A 68 -5.38 0.51 -9.53
C ARG A 68 -4.39 1.42 -8.80
N VAL A 69 -4.24 2.63 -9.33
CA VAL A 69 -3.51 3.73 -8.67
C VAL A 69 -4.49 4.48 -7.79
N LEU A 70 -4.34 4.35 -6.48
CA LEU A 70 -5.03 5.14 -5.48
C LEU A 70 -4.37 6.52 -5.33
N SER A 71 -5.17 7.55 -5.14
CA SER A 71 -4.72 8.89 -4.77
C SER A 71 -4.39 8.96 -3.29
N ALA A 72 -3.62 9.96 -2.86
CA ALA A 72 -3.26 10.13 -1.44
C ALA A 72 -4.51 10.20 -0.52
N ASP A 73 -5.57 10.83 -1.00
CA ASP A 73 -6.85 10.93 -0.29
C ASP A 73 -7.54 9.56 -0.13
N GLU A 74 -7.56 8.74 -1.18
CA GLU A 74 -8.12 7.39 -1.10
C GLU A 74 -7.29 6.47 -0.22
N VAL A 75 -5.96 6.58 -0.29
CA VAL A 75 -5.08 5.82 0.58
C VAL A 75 -5.33 6.21 2.04
N ALA A 76 -5.46 7.50 2.34
CA ALA A 76 -5.80 7.98 3.68
C ALA A 76 -7.19 7.49 4.13
N GLU A 77 -8.19 7.48 3.23
CA GLU A 77 -9.52 6.94 3.53
C GLU A 77 -9.45 5.42 3.83
N ILE A 78 -8.70 4.65 3.03
CA ILE A 78 -8.53 3.21 3.22
C ILE A 78 -7.81 2.92 4.53
N MET A 79 -6.76 3.68 4.85
CA MET A 79 -6.07 3.60 6.15
C MET A 79 -7.04 3.87 7.30
N GLY A 80 -7.88 4.91 7.18
CA GLY A 80 -8.88 5.27 8.18
C GLY A 80 -9.97 4.20 8.33
N LYS A 81 -10.41 3.60 7.21
CA LYS A 81 -11.43 2.54 7.19
C LYS A 81 -10.91 1.22 7.74
N HIS A 82 -9.75 0.74 7.29
CA HIS A 82 -9.18 -0.54 7.74
C HIS A 82 -8.53 -0.44 9.12
N GLY A 83 -8.10 0.75 9.56
CA GLY A 83 -7.64 0.99 10.94
C GLY A 83 -8.74 0.94 12.01
N LEU A 84 -10.02 0.90 11.61
CA LEU A 84 -11.19 0.85 12.50
C LEU A 84 -12.04 -0.43 12.36
N VAL A 85 -11.64 -1.42 11.55
CA VAL A 85 -12.32 -2.73 11.51
C VAL A 85 -11.75 -3.63 12.60
N GLY A 86 -12.17 -3.31 13.82
CA GLY A 86 -12.02 -4.10 15.02
C GLY A 86 -13.17 -3.74 15.97
N ALA A 87 -14.40 -3.93 15.50
CA ALA A 87 -15.60 -4.01 16.33
C ALA A 87 -16.26 -5.37 16.07
#